data_AF-A0A552G6U7-F1
#
_entry.id   AF-A0A552G6U7-F1
#
_cell.length_a   1.000
_cell.length_b   1.000
_cell.length_c   1.000
_cell.angle_alpha   90.00
_cell.angle_beta   90.00
_cell.angle_gamma   90.00
#
_symmetry.space_group_name_H-M   'P 1'
#
loop_
_entity.id
_entity.type
_entity.pdbx_description
1 polymer ?
#
loop_
_entity_poly.entity_id
_entity_poly.type
_entity_poly.pdbx_seq_one_letter_code
_entity_poly.pdbx_strand_id
1 'polypeptide(L)'
;MVRNATNKLLQNAKKLKSDEFYTQLSDIESELQHYKSHFENKVVYCNCDDPRISNFFKYFAANFKKLGLKKIITSCYREQVRDLFNTEEDEKGFFFEYTGTEREKNKPSLTDIIYFNGDGDFRSPESIELLNKSDIVVTNPPFSLFREYVAQLVKYDKKFLIIGNINAITYKEIFKLIKENKAWLGINLGRGVSGFIVPEQYELYGTEARIDNSGNRIVSPNNCLWLTNLDISKRHEDMALTKRYFGNEAEYPKYDNYDGINVNKTQDIPLDFKGVMGVPITFLHKFNPDQFEIIKFRKGNDDKDLSVNGKCPYFRILIKNKRIQLDVARSH
;
A
#
# COMPACT_ATOMS: atom_id res chain seq x y z
N MET A 1 -16.56 32.57 14.42
CA MET A 1 -15.16 32.83 14.01
C MET A 1 -14.84 31.99 12.80
N VAL A 2 -14.68 32.63 11.64
CA VAL A 2 -14.35 31.96 10.38
C VAL A 2 -12.88 31.54 10.43
N ARG A 3 -12.60 30.23 10.41
CA ARG A 3 -11.24 29.68 10.36
C ARG A 3 -10.64 29.98 8.99
N ASN A 4 -9.75 30.96 8.91
CA ASN A 4 -8.87 31.14 7.77
C ASN A 4 -7.82 30.01 7.75
N ALA A 5 -8.22 28.84 7.29
CA ALA A 5 -7.31 27.73 7.00
C ALA A 5 -6.67 27.99 5.63
N THR A 6 -5.55 28.71 5.59
CA THR A 6 -4.74 28.83 4.37
C THR A 6 -4.15 27.45 4.02
N ASN A 7 -4.11 27.12 2.73
CA ASN A 7 -3.57 25.85 2.22
C ASN A 7 -2.15 25.53 2.76
N LYS A 8 -1.36 26.56 3.09
CA LYS A 8 -0.02 26.45 3.68
C LYS A 8 -0.03 25.88 5.10
N LEU A 9 -1.01 26.25 5.95
CA LEU A 9 -1.20 25.68 7.29
C LEU A 9 -1.70 24.23 7.23
N LEU A 10 -2.58 23.92 6.28
CA LEU A 10 -3.05 22.54 6.04
C LEU A 10 -1.94 21.64 5.48
N GLN A 11 -1.04 22.18 4.66
CA GLN A 11 0.12 21.46 4.13
C GLN A 11 1.19 21.25 5.19
N ASN A 12 1.52 22.27 6.00
CA ASN A 12 2.47 22.14 7.11
C ASN A 12 1.94 21.18 8.19
N ALA A 13 0.64 21.25 8.51
CA ALA A 13 0.01 20.27 9.38
C ALA A 13 0.06 18.87 8.76
N LYS A 14 -0.15 18.68 7.46
CA LYS A 14 -0.02 17.35 6.82
C LYS A 14 1.42 16.80 6.83
N LYS A 15 2.43 17.68 6.72
CA LYS A 15 3.86 17.32 6.69
C LYS A 15 4.35 16.88 8.07
N LEU A 16 4.07 17.67 9.11
CA LEU A 16 4.35 17.32 10.51
C LEU A 16 3.56 16.08 10.97
N LYS A 17 2.42 15.79 10.32
CA LYS A 17 1.58 14.63 10.67
C LYS A 17 2.12 13.29 10.18
N SER A 18 3.05 13.19 9.23
CA SER A 18 3.50 11.88 8.72
C SER A 18 4.81 11.37 9.29
N ASP A 19 5.71 12.27 9.68
CA ASP A 19 7.12 11.92 9.83
C ASP A 19 7.46 11.25 11.18
N GLU A 20 6.50 11.23 12.12
CA GLU A 20 6.62 10.59 13.44
C GLU A 20 5.60 9.46 13.68
N PHE A 21 4.99 8.94 12.61
CA PHE A 21 3.95 7.91 12.69
C PHE A 21 4.54 6.51 12.59
N TYR A 22 4.64 5.81 13.72
CA TYR A 22 5.20 4.46 13.75
C TYR A 22 4.14 3.40 13.53
N THR A 23 4.42 2.50 12.58
CA THR A 23 3.55 1.34 12.31
C THR A 23 3.63 0.36 13.48
N GLN A 24 2.49 -0.18 13.91
CA GLN A 24 2.44 -1.16 14.99
C GLN A 24 3.05 -2.50 14.56
N LEU A 25 3.81 -3.15 15.45
CA LEU A 25 4.43 -4.45 15.17
C LEU A 25 3.39 -5.54 14.83
N SER A 26 2.24 -5.54 15.51
CA SER A 26 1.16 -6.49 15.25
C SER A 26 0.63 -6.42 13.82
N ASP A 27 0.52 -5.20 13.27
CA ASP A 27 0.03 -4.99 11.91
C ASP A 27 1.06 -5.51 10.90
N ILE A 28 2.34 -5.26 11.14
CA ILE A 28 3.47 -5.79 10.35
C ILE A 28 3.46 -7.32 10.40
N GLU A 29 3.40 -7.93 11.58
CA GLU A 29 3.38 -9.39 11.74
C GLU A 29 2.19 -10.04 11.03
N SER A 30 1.02 -9.41 11.13
CA SER A 30 -0.22 -9.90 10.53
C SER A 30 -0.17 -9.94 9.00
N GLU A 31 0.55 -9.01 8.36
CA GLU A 31 0.70 -8.97 6.91
C GLU A 31 1.90 -9.81 6.45
N LEU A 32 3.09 -9.61 7.03
CA LEU A 32 4.33 -10.22 6.57
C LEU A 32 4.33 -11.75 6.71
N GLN A 33 3.49 -12.32 7.58
CA GLN A 33 3.37 -13.78 7.71
C GLN A 33 3.01 -14.49 6.39
N HIS A 34 2.38 -13.78 5.45
CA HIS A 34 1.96 -14.32 4.15
C HIS A 34 3.08 -14.33 3.09
N TYR A 35 4.19 -13.62 3.33
CA TYR A 35 5.23 -13.39 2.31
C TYR A 35 6.58 -14.03 2.67
N LYS A 36 6.63 -14.90 3.69
CA LYS A 36 7.87 -15.50 4.21
C LYS A 36 8.78 -16.10 3.12
N SER A 37 8.19 -16.79 2.14
CA SER A 37 8.91 -17.43 1.04
C SER A 37 9.65 -16.47 0.12
N HIS A 38 9.32 -15.17 0.13
CA HIS A 38 10.00 -14.17 -0.69
C HIS A 38 11.34 -13.70 -0.10
N PHE A 39 11.59 -13.93 1.19
CA PHE A 39 12.70 -13.30 1.91
C PHE A 39 13.99 -14.14 1.93
N GLU A 40 13.94 -15.41 1.53
CA GLU A 40 15.11 -16.28 1.59
C GLU A 40 16.26 -15.78 0.69
N ASN A 41 17.45 -15.68 1.27
CA ASN A 41 18.66 -15.11 0.69
C ASN A 41 18.51 -13.68 0.14
N LYS A 42 17.54 -12.91 0.63
CA LYS A 42 17.29 -11.53 0.17
C LYS A 42 17.87 -10.48 1.09
N VAL A 43 18.16 -9.33 0.49
CA VAL A 43 18.44 -8.07 1.16
C VAL A 43 17.15 -7.25 1.25
N VAL A 44 16.66 -7.04 2.48
CA VAL A 44 15.48 -6.21 2.73
C VAL A 44 15.89 -4.78 3.06
N TYR A 45 15.22 -3.79 2.49
CA TYR A 45 15.44 -2.38 2.76
C TYR A 45 14.19 -1.73 3.37
N CYS A 46 14.33 -1.24 4.60
CA CYS A 46 13.35 -0.42 5.31
C CYS A 46 13.78 1.05 5.20
N ASN A 47 13.54 1.67 4.04
CA ASN A 47 13.90 3.07 3.81
C ASN A 47 12.72 3.97 4.17
N CYS A 48 12.94 4.94 5.06
CA CYS A 48 11.93 5.67 5.86
C CYS A 48 11.72 5.11 7.28
N ASP A 49 12.63 4.25 7.74
CA ASP A 49 12.58 3.67 9.07
C ASP A 49 13.81 4.05 9.89
N ASP A 50 13.58 4.60 11.10
CA ASP A 50 14.65 4.79 12.08
C ASP A 50 14.99 3.43 12.72
N PRO A 51 16.20 2.87 12.49
CA PRO A 51 16.60 1.57 13.05
C PRO A 51 16.37 1.41 14.55
N ARG A 52 16.39 2.51 15.31
CA ARG A 52 16.37 2.48 16.78
C ARG A 52 14.98 2.17 17.34
N ILE A 53 13.94 2.52 16.58
CA ILE A 53 12.55 2.52 17.03
C ILE A 53 11.57 1.88 16.03
N SER A 54 11.97 1.70 14.76
CA SER A 54 11.13 1.10 13.74
C SER A 54 10.75 -0.35 14.07
N ASN A 55 9.43 -0.61 14.04
CA ASN A 55 8.92 -1.97 14.15
C ASN A 55 9.18 -2.82 12.88
N PHE A 56 9.42 -2.22 11.71
CA PHE A 56 9.86 -2.97 10.53
C PHE A 56 11.24 -3.56 10.74
N PHE A 57 12.21 -2.74 11.14
CA PHE A 57 13.55 -3.24 11.46
C PHE A 57 13.50 -4.28 12.60
N LYS A 58 12.76 -3.98 13.68
CA LYS A 58 12.59 -4.91 14.81
C LYS A 58 12.04 -6.27 14.35
N TYR A 59 11.02 -6.28 13.49
CA TYR A 59 10.45 -7.51 12.96
C TYR A 59 11.50 -8.33 12.19
N PHE A 60 12.18 -7.71 11.23
CA PHE A 60 13.14 -8.43 10.39
C PHE A 60 14.36 -8.88 11.16
N ALA A 61 14.89 -8.06 12.08
CA ALA A 61 16.03 -8.44 12.93
C ALA A 61 15.67 -9.62 13.85
N ALA A 62 14.48 -9.60 14.48
CA ALA A 62 14.01 -10.69 15.34
C ALA A 62 13.76 -11.99 14.56
N ASN A 63 13.40 -11.90 13.26
CA ASN A 63 13.10 -13.04 12.40
C ASN A 63 14.23 -13.36 11.40
N PHE A 64 15.41 -12.75 11.52
CA PHE A 64 16.45 -12.77 10.48
C PHE A 64 16.81 -14.19 10.03
N LYS A 65 17.20 -15.04 10.99
CA LYS A 65 17.55 -16.46 10.74
C LYS A 65 16.36 -17.27 10.24
N LYS A 66 15.16 -17.03 10.80
CA LYS A 66 13.92 -17.74 10.44
C LYS A 66 13.46 -17.44 9.02
N LEU A 67 13.71 -16.22 8.54
CA LEU A 67 13.39 -15.79 7.18
C LEU A 67 14.52 -16.09 6.17
N GLY A 68 15.68 -16.56 6.64
CA GLY A 68 16.83 -16.82 5.78
C GLY A 68 17.39 -15.56 5.13
N LEU A 69 17.28 -14.39 5.78
CA LEU A 69 17.72 -13.12 5.20
C LEU A 69 19.23 -13.08 5.00
N LYS A 70 19.66 -12.37 3.95
CA LYS A 70 21.08 -12.08 3.69
C LYS A 70 21.54 -10.83 4.43
N LYS A 71 20.71 -9.79 4.44
CA LYS A 71 21.01 -8.48 5.06
C LYS A 71 19.71 -7.69 5.23
N ILE A 72 19.67 -6.84 6.26
CA ILE A 72 18.69 -5.78 6.39
C ILE A 72 19.42 -4.44 6.24
N ILE A 73 18.86 -3.54 5.45
CA ILE A 73 19.28 -2.14 5.38
C ILE A 73 18.11 -1.33 5.92
N THR A 74 18.40 -0.29 6.69
CA THR A 74 17.38 0.66 7.15
C THR A 74 17.96 2.06 7.10
N SER A 75 17.18 3.04 6.66
CA SER A 75 17.64 4.42 6.53
C SER A 75 16.57 5.41 6.97
N CYS A 76 17.03 6.45 7.66
CA CYS A 76 16.21 7.48 8.26
C CYS A 76 16.53 8.83 7.60
N TYR A 77 15.47 9.50 7.13
CA TYR A 77 15.53 10.88 6.68
C TYR A 77 15.51 11.82 7.89
N ARG A 78 16.24 12.94 7.80
CA ARG A 78 16.25 14.02 8.80
C ARG A 78 15.98 15.36 8.15
N GLU A 79 14.91 16.02 8.61
CA GLU A 79 14.55 17.33 8.09
C GLU A 79 15.66 18.34 8.38
N GLN A 80 16.07 19.06 7.33
CA GLN A 80 17.03 20.15 7.41
C GLN A 80 16.27 21.42 7.80
N VAL A 81 16.55 21.98 8.98
CA VAL A 81 15.83 23.15 9.51
C VAL A 81 16.68 24.40 9.28
N ARG A 82 16.83 24.77 8.00
CA ARG A 82 17.45 26.05 7.63
C ARG A 82 16.43 27.17 7.70
N ASP A 83 16.56 28.02 8.71
CA ASP A 83 15.96 29.36 8.72
C ASP A 83 17.09 30.40 8.72
N LEU A 84 16.86 31.61 8.18
CA LEU A 84 17.84 32.71 8.17
C LEU A 84 18.36 33.06 9.58
N PHE A 85 17.65 32.62 10.61
CA PHE A 85 17.90 32.90 12.03
C PHE A 85 18.27 31.65 12.84
N ASN A 86 18.31 30.45 12.24
CA ASN A 86 18.58 29.22 12.98
C ASN A 86 20.08 28.87 12.93
N THR A 87 20.71 28.75 14.09
CA THR A 87 22.15 28.44 14.24
C THR A 87 22.42 26.98 14.58
N GLU A 88 21.39 26.14 14.67
CA GLU A 88 21.54 24.71 14.92
C GLU A 88 22.08 23.99 13.68
N GLU A 89 23.02 23.07 13.88
CA GLU A 89 23.54 22.23 12.79
C GLU A 89 22.43 21.30 12.28
N ASP A 90 22.23 21.25 10.97
CA ASP A 90 21.26 20.35 10.35
C ASP A 90 21.58 18.88 10.73
N GLU A 91 20.59 18.14 11.26
CA GLU A 91 20.76 16.71 11.51
C GLU A 91 20.92 15.97 10.17
N LYS A 92 22.00 15.21 10.02
CA LYS A 92 22.23 14.37 8.84
C LYS A 92 21.32 13.14 8.87
N GLY A 93 20.82 12.76 7.70
CA GLY A 93 20.22 11.45 7.53
C GLY A 93 21.23 10.35 7.84
N PHE A 94 20.75 9.15 8.14
CA PHE A 94 21.64 8.04 8.46
C PHE A 94 21.04 6.69 8.09
N PHE A 95 21.88 5.67 8.06
CA PHE A 95 21.48 4.29 7.80
C PHE A 95 22.22 3.30 8.68
N PHE A 96 21.70 2.08 8.70
CA PHE A 96 22.27 0.94 9.37
C PHE A 96 22.12 -0.30 8.49
N GLU A 97 23.17 -1.12 8.43
CA GLU A 97 23.15 -2.43 7.79
C GLU A 97 23.31 -3.51 8.86
N TYR A 98 22.46 -4.54 8.81
CA TYR A 98 22.47 -5.66 9.74
C TYR A 98 22.61 -6.98 8.98
N THR A 99 23.60 -7.79 9.35
CA THR A 99 23.88 -9.08 8.70
C THR A 99 23.61 -10.31 9.58
N GLY A 100 23.15 -10.12 10.82
CA GLY A 100 22.77 -11.21 11.70
C GLY A 100 23.94 -11.98 12.32
N THR A 101 25.14 -11.41 12.33
CA THR A 101 26.31 -12.01 13.00
C THR A 101 26.15 -11.96 14.52
N GLU A 102 26.77 -12.90 15.25
CA GLU A 102 26.61 -13.00 16.71
C GLU A 102 27.09 -11.75 17.47
N ARG A 103 27.92 -10.91 16.84
CA ARG A 103 28.41 -9.65 17.41
C ARG A 103 27.44 -8.48 17.21
N GLU A 104 26.56 -8.57 16.21
CA GLU A 104 25.57 -7.53 15.91
C GLU A 104 24.39 -7.64 16.87
N LYS A 105 24.09 -6.54 17.55
CA LYS A 105 22.89 -6.45 18.39
C LYS A 105 21.68 -6.15 17.51
N ASN A 106 20.53 -6.72 17.90
CA ASN A 106 19.22 -6.42 17.25
C ASN A 106 18.73 -4.99 17.50
N LYS A 107 19.55 -4.15 18.15
CA LYS A 107 19.38 -2.70 18.27
C LYS A 107 20.76 -2.07 17.99
N PRO A 108 20.89 -1.19 16.99
CA PRO A 108 22.16 -0.56 16.72
C PRO A 108 22.56 0.36 17.86
N SER A 109 23.84 0.35 18.19
CA SER A 109 24.48 1.38 19.00
C SER A 109 24.87 2.58 18.13
N LEU A 110 25.25 3.71 18.75
CA LEU A 110 25.65 4.91 18.01
C LEU A 110 26.83 4.67 17.06
N THR A 111 27.72 3.73 17.39
CA THR A 111 28.88 3.39 16.55
C THR A 111 28.52 2.53 15.33
N ASP A 112 27.33 1.94 15.32
CA ASP A 112 26.85 1.11 14.20
C ASP A 112 26.15 1.96 13.12
N ILE A 113 25.82 3.22 13.42
CA ILE A 113 25.11 4.12 12.53
C ILE A 113 26.08 4.81 11.57
N ILE A 114 25.74 4.80 10.28
CA ILE A 114 26.50 5.50 9.24
C ILE A 114 25.68 6.71 8.78
N TYR A 115 26.26 7.89 8.87
CA TYR A 115 25.62 9.13 8.44
C TYR A 115 25.79 9.36 6.94
N PHE A 116 24.74 9.83 6.30
CA PHE A 116 24.79 10.36 4.94
C PHE A 116 25.51 11.71 4.94
N ASN A 117 25.94 12.13 3.74
CA ASN A 117 26.36 13.51 3.53
C ASN A 117 25.16 14.46 3.51
N GLY A 118 24.01 13.99 3.04
CA GLY A 118 22.75 14.73 3.00
C GLY A 118 21.74 14.37 4.10
N ASP A 119 20.48 14.66 3.80
CA ASP A 119 19.31 14.50 4.69
C ASP A 119 18.76 13.07 4.71
N GLY A 120 19.23 12.18 3.84
CA GLY A 120 18.72 10.80 3.72
C GLY A 120 17.41 10.69 2.94
N ASP A 121 17.04 11.70 2.13
CA ASP A 121 15.88 11.62 1.24
C ASP A 121 16.02 10.38 0.34
N PHE A 122 14.93 9.65 0.12
CA PHE A 122 14.92 8.41 -0.67
C PHE A 122 15.32 8.65 -2.15
N ARG A 123 15.33 9.90 -2.61
CA ARG A 123 15.71 10.32 -3.96
C ARG A 123 17.19 10.67 -4.07
N SER A 124 17.88 10.87 -2.94
CA SER A 124 19.30 11.20 -2.92
C SER A 124 20.14 10.07 -3.55
N PRO A 125 21.29 10.39 -4.17
CA PRO A 125 22.19 9.36 -4.71
C PRO A 125 22.59 8.30 -3.68
N GLU A 126 22.85 8.72 -2.43
CA GLU A 126 23.25 7.83 -1.33
C GLU A 126 22.13 6.82 -0.99
N SER A 127 20.87 7.26 -0.90
CA SER A 127 19.72 6.37 -0.71
C SER A 127 19.48 5.45 -1.91
N ILE A 128 19.71 5.94 -3.13
CA ILE A 128 19.61 5.11 -4.35
C ILE A 128 20.68 4.02 -4.39
N GLU A 129 21.89 4.28 -3.89
CA GLU A 129 22.92 3.24 -3.76
C GLU A 129 22.49 2.12 -2.82
N LEU A 130 21.85 2.46 -1.69
CA LEU A 130 21.27 1.47 -0.78
C LEU A 130 20.11 0.71 -1.43
N LEU A 131 19.24 1.41 -2.18
CA LEU A 131 18.16 0.80 -2.93
C LEU A 131 18.70 -0.20 -3.97
N ASN A 132 19.78 0.13 -4.68
CA ASN A 132 20.39 -0.77 -5.65
C ASN A 132 20.94 -2.04 -5.01
N LYS A 133 21.46 -1.96 -3.78
CA LYS A 133 21.97 -3.10 -3.00
C LYS A 133 20.86 -4.00 -2.43
N SER A 134 19.60 -3.56 -2.44
CA SER A 134 18.47 -4.32 -1.89
C SER A 134 17.67 -5.08 -2.94
N ASP A 135 17.01 -6.15 -2.52
CA ASP A 135 16.11 -6.94 -3.37
C ASP A 135 14.64 -6.53 -3.15
N ILE A 136 14.26 -6.31 -1.90
CA ILE A 136 12.88 -6.07 -1.47
C ILE A 136 12.82 -4.84 -0.56
N VAL A 137 11.88 -3.94 -0.83
CA VAL A 137 11.60 -2.77 0.01
C VAL A 137 10.35 -3.01 0.86
N VAL A 138 10.46 -2.88 2.17
CA VAL A 138 9.33 -3.10 3.10
C VAL A 138 9.30 -2.00 4.14
N THR A 139 8.33 -1.09 4.05
CA THR A 139 8.28 0.13 4.87
C THR A 139 6.93 0.85 4.82
N ASN A 140 6.79 1.92 5.60
CA ASN A 140 5.69 2.88 5.55
C ASN A 140 6.21 4.22 4.98
N PRO A 141 6.15 4.44 3.65
CA PRO A 141 6.66 5.65 3.03
C PRO A 141 5.77 6.87 3.30
N PRO A 142 6.29 8.11 3.13
CA PRO A 142 5.49 9.33 3.26
C PRO A 142 4.32 9.35 2.27
N PHE A 143 3.10 9.45 2.78
CA PHE A 143 1.89 9.39 1.93
C PHE A 143 1.81 10.53 0.91
N SER A 144 2.38 11.70 1.22
CA SER A 144 2.48 12.83 0.30
C SER A 144 3.34 12.55 -0.93
N LEU A 145 4.34 11.68 -0.81
CA LEU A 145 5.30 11.32 -1.85
C LEU A 145 5.04 9.92 -2.44
N PHE A 146 3.95 9.26 -2.03
CA PHE A 146 3.67 7.85 -2.37
C PHE A 146 3.73 7.53 -3.88
N ARG A 147 3.20 8.42 -4.74
CA ARG A 147 3.24 8.21 -6.21
C ARG A 147 4.67 8.24 -6.76
N GLU A 148 5.46 9.21 -6.31
CA GLU A 148 6.86 9.36 -6.71
C GLU A 148 7.70 8.20 -6.17
N TYR A 149 7.45 7.81 -4.93
CA TYR A 149 8.09 6.69 -4.26
C TYR A 149 7.84 5.36 -5.00
N VAL A 150 6.58 5.02 -5.31
CA VAL A 150 6.25 3.81 -6.09
C VAL A 150 6.86 3.87 -7.50
N ALA A 151 6.84 5.04 -8.16
CA ALA A 151 7.48 5.20 -9.47
C ALA A 151 8.99 4.92 -9.41
N GLN A 152 9.67 5.31 -8.33
CA GLN A 152 11.07 4.98 -8.10
C GLN A 152 11.27 3.47 -7.93
N LEU A 153 10.48 2.80 -7.08
CA LEU A 153 10.59 1.35 -6.88
C LEU A 153 10.39 0.57 -8.19
N VAL A 154 9.43 0.98 -9.02
CA VAL A 154 9.21 0.39 -10.34
C VAL A 154 10.38 0.68 -11.28
N LYS A 155 10.93 1.90 -11.27
CA LYS A 155 12.08 2.28 -12.10
C LYS A 155 13.32 1.42 -11.82
N TYR A 156 13.55 1.06 -10.55
CA TYR A 156 14.68 0.23 -10.14
C TYR A 156 14.34 -1.27 -10.02
N ASP A 157 13.20 -1.69 -10.59
CA ASP A 157 12.73 -3.08 -10.60
C ASP A 157 12.72 -3.76 -9.22
N LYS A 158 12.29 -3.02 -8.19
CA LYS A 158 12.29 -3.53 -6.82
C LYS A 158 11.03 -4.30 -6.52
N LYS A 159 11.20 -5.38 -5.78
CA LYS A 159 10.08 -6.01 -5.06
C LYS A 159 9.72 -5.15 -3.86
N PHE A 160 8.44 -5.09 -3.50
CA PHE A 160 8.02 -4.25 -2.39
C PHE A 160 6.75 -4.73 -1.69
N LEU A 161 6.63 -4.35 -0.43
CA LEU A 161 5.43 -4.44 0.39
C LEU A 161 5.36 -3.18 1.26
N ILE A 162 4.51 -2.24 0.91
CA ILE A 162 4.51 -0.89 1.50
C ILE A 162 3.13 -0.45 1.93
N ILE A 163 3.06 0.40 2.95
CA ILE A 163 1.81 0.99 3.40
C ILE A 163 1.48 2.24 2.58
N GLY A 164 0.23 2.37 2.15
CA GLY A 164 -0.26 3.54 1.45
C GLY A 164 -1.68 3.89 1.87
N ASN A 165 -2.14 5.05 1.41
CA ASN A 165 -3.53 5.43 1.55
C ASN A 165 -4.41 4.70 0.52
N ILE A 166 -5.61 4.28 0.90
CA ILE A 166 -6.56 3.57 0.02
C ILE A 166 -6.90 4.37 -1.24
N ASN A 167 -6.91 5.71 -1.16
CA ASN A 167 -7.16 6.55 -2.33
C ASN A 167 -6.06 6.41 -3.39
N ALA A 168 -4.87 5.91 -3.04
CA ALA A 168 -3.77 5.73 -3.98
C ALA A 168 -4.11 4.76 -5.11
N ILE A 169 -4.99 3.77 -4.89
CA ILE A 169 -5.41 2.82 -5.93
C ILE A 169 -6.20 3.48 -7.07
N THR A 170 -6.73 4.68 -6.84
CA THR A 170 -7.45 5.46 -7.86
C THR A 170 -6.52 6.35 -8.69
N TYR A 171 -5.27 6.51 -8.27
CA TYR A 171 -4.29 7.31 -9.02
C TYR A 171 -3.94 6.60 -10.32
N LYS A 172 -3.88 7.37 -11.42
CA LYS A 172 -3.70 6.84 -12.78
C LYS A 172 -2.49 5.90 -12.88
N GLU A 173 -1.38 6.27 -12.27
CA GLU A 173 -0.12 5.52 -12.34
C GLU A 173 -0.20 4.23 -11.51
N ILE A 174 -0.80 4.28 -10.32
CA ILE A 174 -0.94 3.11 -9.44
C ILE A 174 -1.96 2.12 -10.03
N PHE A 175 -3.11 2.62 -10.48
CA PHE A 175 -4.12 1.77 -11.13
C PHE A 175 -3.56 1.10 -12.39
N LYS A 176 -2.70 1.80 -13.15
CA LYS A 176 -2.02 1.21 -14.30
C LYS A 176 -1.19 -0.01 -13.89
N LEU A 177 -0.42 0.08 -12.80
CA LEU A 177 0.34 -1.06 -12.28
C LEU A 177 -0.58 -2.22 -11.87
N ILE A 178 -1.71 -1.93 -11.22
CA ILE A 178 -2.69 -2.96 -10.83
C ILE A 178 -3.29 -3.65 -12.05
N LYS A 179 -3.75 -2.86 -13.03
CA LYS A 179 -4.30 -3.38 -14.29
C LYS A 179 -3.30 -4.24 -15.06
N GLU A 180 -2.02 -3.87 -15.04
CA GLU A 180 -0.93 -4.60 -15.70
C GLU A 180 -0.38 -5.77 -14.85
N ASN A 181 -1.01 -6.10 -13.71
CA ASN A 181 -0.54 -7.13 -12.77
C ASN A 181 0.90 -6.91 -12.28
N LYS A 182 1.32 -5.66 -12.13
CA LYS A 182 2.64 -5.25 -11.61
C LYS A 182 2.61 -4.82 -10.14
N ALA A 183 1.42 -4.58 -9.59
CA ALA A 183 1.20 -4.34 -8.17
C ALA A 183 -0.23 -4.78 -7.78
N TRP A 184 -0.47 -5.08 -6.51
CA TRP A 184 -1.77 -5.47 -5.97
C TRP A 184 -1.87 -5.12 -4.50
N LEU A 185 -3.09 -5.26 -3.97
CA LEU A 185 -3.40 -5.02 -2.57
C LEU A 185 -2.89 -6.20 -1.74
N GLY A 186 -2.36 -5.92 -0.56
CA GLY A 186 -1.99 -6.95 0.41
C GLY A 186 -3.20 -7.68 0.99
N ILE A 187 -2.93 -8.65 1.85
CA ILE A 187 -3.95 -9.55 2.39
C ILE A 187 -4.91 -8.81 3.32
N ASN A 188 -4.36 -8.05 4.27
CA ASN A 188 -5.15 -7.38 5.28
C ASN A 188 -5.60 -6.00 4.77
N LEU A 189 -6.88 -5.89 4.39
CA LEU A 189 -7.52 -4.63 4.01
C LEU A 189 -8.34 -4.00 5.13
N GLY A 190 -8.55 -2.69 5.01
CA GLY A 190 -9.36 -1.90 5.94
C GLY A 190 -8.63 -1.72 7.26
N ARG A 191 -8.97 -2.55 8.25
CA ARG A 191 -8.36 -2.52 9.60
C ARG A 191 -7.03 -3.29 9.70
N GLY A 192 -6.46 -3.72 8.56
CA GLY A 192 -5.14 -4.37 8.49
C GLY A 192 -3.97 -3.48 8.91
N VAL A 193 -4.19 -2.16 8.94
CA VAL A 193 -3.35 -1.20 9.66
C VAL A 193 -4.26 -0.56 10.70
N SER A 194 -4.12 -0.98 11.95
CA SER A 194 -5.02 -0.66 13.07
C SER A 194 -4.75 0.71 13.70
N GLY A 195 -3.73 1.41 13.21
CA GLY A 195 -3.34 2.76 13.57
C GLY A 195 -1.83 2.92 13.65
N PHE A 196 -1.40 4.16 13.88
CA PHE A 196 -0.01 4.53 14.05
C PHE A 196 0.24 5.04 15.46
N ILE A 197 1.38 4.69 16.03
CA ILE A 197 1.88 5.28 17.28
C ILE A 197 2.33 6.70 16.97
N VAL A 198 1.85 7.65 17.76
CA VAL A 198 2.12 9.08 17.60
C VAL A 198 2.79 9.65 18.86
N PRO A 199 3.62 10.69 18.73
CA PRO A 199 4.25 11.38 19.86
C PRO A 199 3.26 12.00 20.85
N GLU A 200 3.76 12.41 22.02
CA GLU A 200 2.96 13.04 23.07
C GLU A 200 2.44 14.45 22.69
N GLN A 201 3.19 15.20 21.90
CA GLN A 201 2.76 16.51 21.39
C GLN A 201 1.63 16.40 20.35
N TYR A 202 1.37 15.21 19.81
CA TYR A 202 0.38 15.03 18.76
C TYR A 202 -1.06 15.07 19.33
N GLU A 203 -1.96 15.84 18.72
CA GLU A 203 -3.36 15.83 19.15
C GLU A 203 -4.04 14.52 18.71
N LEU A 204 -4.60 13.77 19.66
CA LEU A 204 -5.42 12.60 19.33
C LEU A 204 -6.73 13.05 18.69
N TYR A 205 -7.01 12.56 17.48
CA TYR A 205 -8.25 12.84 16.77
C TYR A 205 -8.80 11.58 16.10
N GLY A 206 -10.10 11.63 15.81
CA GLY A 206 -10.83 10.52 15.21
C GLY A 206 -11.45 9.60 16.28
N THR A 207 -12.49 8.87 15.87
CA THR A 207 -13.29 8.04 16.77
C THR A 207 -12.55 6.81 17.31
N GLU A 208 -11.38 6.50 16.75
CA GLU A 208 -10.58 5.32 17.10
C GLU A 208 -9.21 5.69 17.70
N ALA A 209 -9.00 6.97 18.00
CA ALA A 209 -7.85 7.39 18.75
C ALA A 209 -7.92 6.81 20.17
N ARG A 210 -6.81 6.24 20.64
CA ARG A 210 -6.75 5.53 21.93
C ARG A 210 -5.36 5.61 22.53
N ILE A 211 -5.27 5.29 23.82
CA ILE A 211 -4.01 4.99 24.50
C ILE A 211 -4.03 3.49 24.76
N ASP A 212 -2.98 2.77 24.36
CA ASP A 212 -2.88 1.34 24.61
C ASP A 212 -2.38 1.03 26.04
N ASN A 213 -2.34 -0.25 26.40
CA ASN A 213 -1.90 -0.69 27.73
C ASN A 213 -0.42 -0.39 28.03
N SER A 214 0.38 -0.07 27.01
CA SER A 214 1.79 0.32 27.13
C SER A 214 1.96 1.84 27.18
N GLY A 215 0.86 2.60 27.16
CA GLY A 215 0.88 4.07 27.17
C GLY A 215 1.11 4.69 25.79
N ASN A 216 1.17 3.90 24.71
CA ASN A 216 1.33 4.44 23.37
C ASN A 216 0.04 5.13 22.92
N ARG A 217 0.20 6.31 22.32
CA ARG A 217 -0.91 7.09 21.76
C ARG A 217 -1.10 6.65 20.33
N ILE A 218 -2.29 6.15 19.98
CA ILE A 218 -2.59 5.58 18.67
C ILE A 218 -3.61 6.45 17.93
N VAL A 219 -3.33 6.77 16.66
CA VAL A 219 -4.29 7.38 15.73
C VAL A 219 -4.57 6.43 14.58
N SER A 220 -5.84 6.11 14.33
CA SER A 220 -6.26 5.26 13.21
C SER A 220 -6.93 6.10 12.12
N PRO A 221 -6.30 6.25 10.94
CA PRO A 221 -6.90 7.00 9.84
C PRO A 221 -7.92 6.17 9.03
N ASN A 222 -8.11 4.88 9.34
CA ASN A 222 -9.10 3.96 8.74
C ASN A 222 -9.09 3.85 7.20
N ASN A 223 -8.02 4.32 6.56
CA ASN A 223 -7.90 4.43 5.12
C ASN A 223 -6.51 3.99 4.62
N CYS A 224 -5.83 3.13 5.36
CA CYS A 224 -4.55 2.57 4.99
C CYS A 224 -4.73 1.19 4.32
N LEU A 225 -3.79 0.83 3.46
CA LEU A 225 -3.67 -0.49 2.87
C LEU A 225 -2.20 -0.86 2.69
N TRP A 226 -1.96 -2.14 2.46
CA TRP A 226 -0.71 -2.64 1.93
C TRP A 226 -0.77 -2.71 0.41
N LEU A 227 0.26 -2.18 -0.27
CA LEU A 227 0.47 -2.31 -1.70
C LEU A 227 1.75 -3.13 -1.92
N THR A 228 1.69 -4.13 -2.79
CA THR A 228 2.81 -5.05 -3.00
C THR A 228 2.90 -5.55 -4.43
N ASN A 229 4.05 -6.10 -4.79
CA ASN A 229 4.26 -6.92 -5.99
C ASN A 229 4.91 -8.29 -5.65
N LEU A 230 4.77 -8.73 -4.39
CA LEU A 230 5.17 -10.05 -3.89
C LEU A 230 4.01 -11.03 -4.02
N ASP A 231 4.16 -12.04 -4.89
CA ASP A 231 3.04 -12.87 -5.34
C ASP A 231 2.79 -14.03 -4.39
N ILE A 232 1.52 -14.33 -4.11
CA ILE A 232 1.14 -15.32 -3.11
C ILE A 232 -0.05 -16.14 -3.61
N SER A 233 -0.13 -17.40 -3.20
CA SER A 233 -1.18 -18.32 -3.65
C SER A 233 -2.59 -17.79 -3.44
N LYS A 234 -2.83 -17.05 -2.34
CA LYS A 234 -4.12 -16.42 -2.02
C LYS A 234 -4.66 -15.53 -3.15
N ARG A 235 -3.77 -14.86 -3.89
CA ARG A 235 -4.14 -14.00 -5.03
C ARG A 235 -4.71 -14.79 -6.21
N HIS A 236 -4.43 -16.09 -6.27
CA HIS A 236 -4.87 -17.00 -7.33
C HIS A 236 -6.05 -17.87 -6.90
N GLU A 237 -6.63 -17.61 -5.73
CA GLU A 237 -7.86 -18.28 -5.30
C GLU A 237 -9.07 -17.72 -6.06
N ASP A 238 -9.88 -18.63 -6.60
CA ASP A 238 -11.12 -18.24 -7.27
C ASP A 238 -12.13 -17.69 -6.27
N MET A 239 -12.74 -16.57 -6.63
CA MET A 239 -13.93 -16.07 -5.96
C MET A 239 -15.14 -16.91 -6.41
N ALA A 240 -15.86 -17.48 -5.45
CA ALA A 240 -17.10 -18.21 -5.72
C ALA A 240 -18.17 -17.27 -6.30
N LEU A 241 -18.62 -17.57 -7.52
CA LEU A 241 -19.71 -16.85 -8.19
C LEU A 241 -21.00 -17.66 -8.05
N THR A 242 -22.02 -17.05 -7.45
CA THR A 242 -23.30 -17.73 -7.15
C THR A 242 -24.50 -17.10 -7.85
N LYS A 243 -24.30 -15.93 -8.47
CA LYS A 243 -25.35 -15.21 -9.19
C LYS A 243 -25.32 -15.54 -10.68
N ARG A 244 -26.46 -15.32 -11.32
CA ARG A 244 -26.69 -15.50 -12.75
C ARG A 244 -27.21 -14.22 -13.35
N TYR A 245 -26.83 -13.96 -14.59
CA TYR A 245 -27.32 -12.86 -15.41
C TYR A 245 -28.57 -13.29 -16.18
N PHE A 246 -28.52 -14.47 -16.83
CA PHE A 246 -29.63 -14.95 -17.63
C PHE A 246 -30.86 -15.22 -16.75
N GLY A 247 -32.00 -14.67 -17.13
CA GLY A 247 -33.24 -14.69 -16.35
C GLY A 247 -33.27 -13.70 -15.17
N ASN A 248 -32.24 -12.87 -14.99
CA ASN A 248 -32.14 -11.86 -13.94
C ASN A 248 -31.64 -10.51 -14.49
N GLU A 249 -31.85 -10.25 -15.78
CA GLU A 249 -31.24 -9.13 -16.52
C GLU A 249 -31.62 -7.77 -15.92
N ALA A 250 -32.80 -7.65 -15.31
CA ALA A 250 -33.28 -6.44 -14.65
C ALA A 250 -32.39 -5.99 -13.46
N GLU A 251 -31.67 -6.92 -12.82
CA GLU A 251 -30.76 -6.63 -11.70
C GLU A 251 -29.40 -6.07 -12.16
N TYR A 252 -29.12 -6.15 -13.47
CA TYR A 252 -27.84 -5.80 -14.08
C TYR A 252 -28.02 -4.73 -15.16
N PRO A 253 -28.30 -3.48 -14.76
CA PRO A 253 -28.56 -2.42 -15.72
C PRO A 253 -27.33 -2.18 -16.60
N LYS A 254 -27.57 -1.92 -17.89
CA LYS A 254 -26.51 -1.60 -18.85
C LYS A 254 -26.03 -0.16 -18.68
N TYR A 255 -24.79 0.09 -19.07
CA TYR A 255 -24.26 1.45 -19.12
C TYR A 255 -24.80 2.19 -20.35
N ASP A 256 -25.02 3.50 -20.22
CA ASP A 256 -25.49 4.34 -21.33
C ASP A 256 -24.35 4.63 -22.32
N ASN A 257 -23.11 4.70 -21.83
CA ASN A 257 -21.92 5.13 -22.58
C ASN A 257 -20.83 4.04 -22.68
N TYR A 258 -21.16 2.77 -22.42
CA TYR A 258 -20.24 1.64 -22.55
C TYR A 258 -20.99 0.33 -22.80
N ASP A 259 -20.43 -0.57 -23.61
CA ASP A 259 -21.01 -1.90 -23.81
C ASP A 259 -20.66 -2.83 -22.63
N GLY A 260 -21.48 -2.76 -21.58
CA GLY A 260 -21.32 -3.55 -20.37
C GLY A 260 -22.45 -3.35 -19.37
N ILE A 261 -22.45 -4.16 -18.31
CA ILE A 261 -23.43 -4.09 -17.22
C ILE A 261 -22.81 -3.50 -15.96
N ASN A 262 -23.62 -2.82 -15.17
CA ASN A 262 -23.25 -2.39 -13.83
C ASN A 262 -23.60 -3.49 -12.82
N VAL A 263 -22.61 -3.89 -12.03
CA VAL A 263 -22.76 -4.82 -10.91
C VAL A 263 -22.57 -4.04 -9.61
N ASN A 264 -23.63 -3.94 -8.81
CA ASN A 264 -23.64 -3.06 -7.65
C ASN A 264 -22.74 -3.52 -6.50
N LYS A 265 -22.58 -4.83 -6.31
CA LYS A 265 -21.74 -5.44 -5.26
C LYS A 265 -20.89 -6.55 -5.85
N THR A 266 -19.66 -6.70 -5.35
CA THR A 266 -18.73 -7.75 -5.79
C THR A 266 -19.32 -9.17 -5.69
N GLN A 267 -20.15 -9.44 -4.68
CA GLN A 267 -20.80 -10.75 -4.51
C GLN A 267 -21.88 -11.04 -5.58
N ASP A 268 -22.35 -10.00 -6.27
CA ASP A 268 -23.40 -10.11 -7.27
C ASP A 268 -22.83 -10.34 -8.68
N ILE A 269 -21.51 -10.55 -8.83
CA ILE A 269 -20.89 -10.85 -10.12
C ILE A 269 -21.48 -12.16 -10.67
N PRO A 270 -22.12 -12.14 -11.87
CA PRO A 270 -22.74 -13.33 -12.44
C PRO A 270 -21.69 -14.28 -13.04
N LEU A 271 -21.93 -15.59 -12.90
CA LEU A 271 -21.03 -16.64 -13.39
C LEU A 271 -21.13 -16.89 -14.91
N ASP A 272 -22.26 -16.52 -15.51
CA ASP A 272 -22.69 -16.85 -16.87
C ASP A 272 -22.64 -15.65 -17.85
N PHE A 273 -22.27 -14.45 -17.39
CA PHE A 273 -22.17 -13.27 -18.25
C PHE A 273 -20.80 -13.14 -18.94
N LYS A 274 -20.78 -13.07 -20.28
CA LYS A 274 -19.54 -12.96 -21.07
C LYS A 274 -19.03 -11.55 -21.34
N GLY A 275 -19.90 -10.55 -21.17
CA GLY A 275 -19.58 -9.16 -21.46
C GLY A 275 -18.70 -8.51 -20.40
N VAL A 276 -18.47 -7.21 -20.57
CA VAL A 276 -17.75 -6.41 -19.58
C VAL A 276 -18.69 -6.03 -18.44
N MET A 277 -18.19 -6.12 -17.21
CA MET A 277 -18.92 -5.81 -15.99
C MET A 277 -18.22 -4.69 -15.25
N GLY A 278 -18.94 -3.64 -14.87
CA GLY A 278 -18.43 -2.64 -13.96
C GLY A 278 -18.74 -3.01 -12.52
N VAL A 279 -17.69 -3.26 -11.74
CA VAL A 279 -17.76 -3.71 -10.34
C VAL A 279 -17.24 -2.63 -9.39
N PRO A 280 -17.60 -2.65 -8.08
CA PRO A 280 -17.05 -1.71 -7.10
C PRO A 280 -15.52 -1.80 -7.02
N ILE A 281 -14.85 -0.69 -6.69
CA ILE A 281 -13.40 -0.66 -6.51
C ILE A 281 -12.87 -1.65 -5.45
N THR A 282 -13.70 -1.96 -4.45
CA THR A 282 -13.40 -2.96 -3.42
C THR A 282 -13.22 -4.38 -3.96
N PHE A 283 -13.63 -4.64 -5.21
CA PHE A 283 -13.32 -5.88 -5.94
C PHE A 283 -11.82 -6.19 -5.99
N LEU A 284 -10.94 -5.18 -6.01
CA LEU A 284 -9.49 -5.38 -6.10
C LEU A 284 -8.91 -6.27 -4.99
N HIS A 285 -9.57 -6.37 -3.83
CA HIS A 285 -9.17 -7.29 -2.76
C HIS A 285 -9.33 -8.77 -3.13
N LYS A 286 -10.34 -9.06 -3.94
CA LYS A 286 -10.72 -10.40 -4.39
C LYS A 286 -10.28 -10.65 -5.83
N PHE A 287 -9.48 -9.75 -6.38
CA PHE A 287 -9.06 -9.83 -7.76
C PHE A 287 -8.04 -10.95 -7.94
N ASN A 288 -8.50 -12.00 -8.61
CA ASN A 288 -7.67 -13.07 -9.11
C ASN A 288 -7.39 -12.82 -10.61
N PRO A 289 -6.11 -12.62 -11.02
CA PRO A 289 -5.77 -12.37 -12.42
C PRO A 289 -6.05 -13.56 -13.35
N ASP A 290 -6.19 -14.77 -12.81
CA ASP A 290 -6.48 -15.98 -13.59
C ASP A 290 -7.98 -16.18 -13.80
N GLN A 291 -8.81 -15.58 -12.94
CA GLN A 291 -10.27 -15.60 -13.04
C GLN A 291 -10.80 -14.38 -13.79
N PHE A 292 -10.20 -13.20 -13.61
CA PHE A 292 -10.69 -11.95 -14.17
C PHE A 292 -9.61 -11.17 -14.93
N GLU A 293 -10.05 -10.34 -15.87
CA GLU A 293 -9.25 -9.34 -16.56
C GLU A 293 -9.74 -7.94 -16.17
N ILE A 294 -8.83 -7.01 -15.88
CA ILE A 294 -9.17 -5.59 -15.69
C ILE A 294 -9.06 -4.86 -17.03
N ILE A 295 -10.17 -4.30 -17.49
CA ILE A 295 -10.31 -3.65 -18.80
C ILE A 295 -10.04 -2.15 -18.72
N LYS A 296 -10.77 -1.43 -17.86
CA LYS A 296 -10.70 0.03 -17.75
C LYS A 296 -11.14 0.47 -16.36
N PHE A 297 -10.81 1.71 -15.97
CA PHE A 297 -11.29 2.33 -14.75
C PHE A 297 -12.25 3.47 -15.09
N ARG A 298 -13.42 3.45 -14.45
CA ARG A 298 -14.46 4.50 -14.33
C ARG A 298 -15.04 5.14 -15.60
N LYS A 299 -14.37 5.05 -16.75
CA LYS A 299 -14.67 5.81 -17.97
C LYS A 299 -15.35 4.96 -19.03
N GLY A 300 -16.36 5.53 -19.69
CA GLY A 300 -17.02 4.95 -20.86
C GLY A 300 -16.21 5.10 -22.15
N ASN A 301 -16.84 4.83 -23.29
CA ASN A 301 -16.24 4.97 -24.63
C ASN A 301 -16.07 6.43 -25.06
N ASP A 302 -16.84 7.33 -24.45
CA ASP A 302 -16.80 8.78 -24.66
C ASP A 302 -15.84 9.51 -23.70
N ASP A 303 -15.03 8.75 -22.94
CA ASP A 303 -14.13 9.21 -21.88
C ASP A 303 -14.80 10.04 -20.74
N LYS A 304 -16.13 10.04 -20.69
CA LYS A 304 -16.89 10.49 -19.52
C LYS A 304 -17.00 9.38 -18.50
N ASP A 305 -17.33 9.74 -17.26
CA ASP A 305 -17.60 8.71 -16.26
C ASP A 305 -18.77 7.83 -16.73
N LEU A 306 -18.70 6.54 -16.40
CA LEU A 306 -19.77 5.59 -16.71
C LEU A 306 -21.10 6.12 -16.18
N SER A 307 -22.18 5.93 -16.93
CA SER A 307 -23.52 6.31 -16.50
C SER A 307 -24.53 5.18 -16.68
N VAL A 308 -25.49 5.11 -15.78
CA VAL A 308 -26.64 4.20 -15.85
C VAL A 308 -27.88 5.04 -15.68
N ASN A 309 -28.77 5.05 -16.69
CA ASN A 309 -29.99 5.86 -16.69
C ASN A 309 -29.70 7.35 -16.41
N GLY A 310 -28.62 7.88 -17.01
CA GLY A 310 -28.19 9.27 -16.86
C GLY A 310 -27.52 9.61 -15.52
N LYS A 311 -27.27 8.64 -14.64
CA LYS A 311 -26.59 8.86 -13.35
C LYS A 311 -25.23 8.18 -13.32
N CYS A 312 -24.22 8.87 -12.80
CA CYS A 312 -22.90 8.29 -12.59
C CYS A 312 -22.89 7.45 -11.30
N PRO A 313 -22.67 6.12 -11.36
CA PRO A 313 -22.42 5.35 -10.15
C PRO A 313 -21.06 5.76 -9.54
N TYR A 314 -20.86 5.42 -8.27
CA TYR A 314 -19.52 5.53 -7.67
C TYR A 314 -18.49 4.70 -8.46
N PHE A 315 -17.21 5.08 -8.40
CA PHE A 315 -16.14 4.54 -9.26
C PHE A 315 -16.22 3.02 -9.48
N ARG A 316 -16.31 2.63 -10.76
CA ARG A 316 -16.36 1.24 -11.21
C ARG A 316 -15.06 0.82 -11.86
N ILE A 317 -14.68 -0.42 -11.64
CA ILE A 317 -13.63 -1.11 -12.41
C ILE A 317 -14.35 -1.97 -13.44
N LEU A 318 -14.03 -1.79 -14.71
CA LEU A 318 -14.53 -2.64 -15.78
C LEU A 318 -13.68 -3.91 -15.82
N ILE A 319 -14.33 -5.06 -15.66
CA ILE A 319 -13.70 -6.37 -15.64
C ILE A 319 -14.37 -7.33 -16.63
N LYS A 320 -13.66 -8.40 -17.00
CA LYS A 320 -14.21 -9.52 -17.75
C LYS A 320 -13.86 -10.83 -17.06
N ASN A 321 -14.81 -11.76 -16.97
CA ASN A 321 -14.55 -13.11 -16.45
C ASN A 321 -13.85 -13.95 -17.54
N LYS A 322 -12.69 -14.53 -17.22
CA LYS A 322 -11.92 -15.41 -18.11
C LYS A 322 -12.41 -16.86 -18.06
N ARG A 323 -13.09 -17.26 -16.99
CA ARG A 323 -13.52 -18.63 -16.69
C ARG A 323 -15.04 -18.74 -16.68
N ILE A 324 -15.64 -18.43 -17.82
CA ILE A 324 -17.11 -18.44 -17.94
C ILE A 324 -17.62 -19.87 -17.78
N GLN A 325 -18.45 -20.07 -16.77
CA GLN A 325 -19.18 -21.31 -16.62
C GLN A 325 -20.44 -21.19 -17.46
N LEU A 326 -20.33 -21.56 -18.73
CA LEU A 326 -21.53 -21.83 -19.52
C LEU A 326 -22.08 -23.14 -19.01
N ASP A 327 -23.34 -23.14 -18.57
CA ASP A 327 -24.06 -24.40 -18.46
C ASP A 327 -23.96 -25.06 -19.84
N VAL A 328 -23.23 -26.17 -19.90
CA VAL A 328 -23.52 -27.21 -20.88
C VAL A 328 -24.91 -27.69 -20.46
N ALA A 329 -25.93 -26.98 -20.93
CA ALA A 329 -27.29 -27.46 -20.85
C ALA A 329 -27.28 -28.83 -21.52
N ARG A 330 -27.48 -29.83 -20.66
CA ARG A 330 -27.56 -31.24 -20.95
C ARG A 330 -28.32 -31.45 -22.27
N SER A 331 -27.58 -31.86 -23.28
CA SER A 331 -28.13 -32.67 -24.35
C SER A 331 -28.53 -34.01 -23.74
N HIS A 332 -29.81 -34.15 -23.41
CA HIS A 332 -30.57 -35.41 -23.39
C HIS A 332 -32.04 -35.11 -23.69
#